data_AF-A0A3D4BTT6-F1
#
_entry.id   AF-A0A3D4BTT6-F1
#
_cell.length_a   1.000
_cell.length_b   1.000
_cell.length_c   1.000
_cell.angle_alpha   90.00
_cell.angle_beta   90.00
_cell.angle_gamma   90.00
#
_symmetry.space_group_name_H-M   'P 1'
#
loop_
_entity.id
_entity.type
_entity.pdbx_description
1 polymer ?
#
loop_
_entity_poly.entity_id
_entity_poly.type
_entity_poly.pdbx_seq_one_letter_code
_entity_poly.pdbx_strand_id
1 'polypeptide(L)'
;LEFLKSWCQRKNISCSSNEEMVQNDQVKERIMQEVERINQHFGKWERVKQIQLTPDQWSVDAGHLTPKLSLKRRNIIAMYPELYKNIYGHTKE
;
A
#
# COMPACT_ATOMS: atom_id res chain seq x y z
N LEU A 1 9.90 -4.55 -5.04
CA LEU A 1 9.71 -3.53 -6.10
C LEU A 1 9.94 -4.07 -7.51
N GLU A 2 10.84 -5.04 -7.71
CA GLU A 2 11.18 -5.59 -9.03
C GLU A 2 9.96 -6.10 -9.82
N PHE A 3 9.04 -6.81 -9.15
CA PHE A 3 7.80 -7.27 -9.77
C PHE A 3 7.00 -6.10 -10.38
N LEU A 4 6.73 -5.04 -9.63
CA LEU A 4 5.94 -3.90 -10.10
C LEU A 4 6.66 -3.14 -11.22
N LYS A 5 7.97 -2.94 -11.11
CA LYS A 5 8.77 -2.30 -12.17
C LYS A 5 8.69 -3.07 -13.48
N SER A 6 8.90 -4.39 -13.44
CA SER A 6 8.78 -5.26 -14.63
C SER A 6 7.36 -5.31 -15.19
N TRP A 7 6.34 -5.21 -14.33
CA TRP A 7 4.95 -5.19 -14.74
C TRP A 7 4.58 -3.86 -15.41
N CYS A 8 5.00 -2.73 -14.84
CA CYS A 8 4.83 -1.41 -15.45
C CYS A 8 5.44 -1.37 -16.86
N GLN A 9 6.69 -1.86 -17.01
CA GLN A 9 7.37 -1.93 -18.31
C GLN A 9 6.56 -2.73 -19.34
N ARG A 10 6.08 -3.92 -18.96
CA ARG A 10 5.27 -4.77 -19.86
C ARG A 10 3.94 -4.15 -20.24
N LYS A 11 3.40 -3.26 -19.41
CA LYS A 11 2.13 -2.57 -19.62
C LYS A 11 2.29 -1.16 -20.19
N ASN A 12 3.51 -0.75 -20.53
CA ASN A 12 3.85 0.60 -20.99
C ASN A 12 3.37 1.69 -20.03
N ILE A 13 3.43 1.44 -18.72
CA ILE A 13 3.11 2.40 -17.67
C ILE A 13 4.39 3.11 -17.25
N SER A 14 4.38 4.44 -17.25
CA SER A 14 5.50 5.22 -16.73
C SER A 14 5.55 5.08 -15.21
N CYS A 15 6.56 4.36 -14.71
CA CYS A 15 6.82 4.15 -13.30
C CYS A 15 8.25 4.62 -12.99
N SER A 16 8.48 5.92 -13.15
CA SER A 16 9.80 6.56 -13.08
C SER A 16 10.32 6.60 -11.64
N SER A 17 9.42 6.77 -10.67
CA SER A 17 9.71 6.72 -9.25
C SER A 17 8.70 5.85 -8.49
N ASN A 18 9.00 5.56 -7.21
CA ASN A 18 8.06 4.83 -6.36
C ASN A 18 6.81 5.67 -6.10
N GLU A 19 6.97 6.98 -5.93
CA GLU A 19 5.90 7.94 -5.66
C GLU A 19 4.88 7.98 -6.81
N GLU A 20 5.36 8.04 -8.06
CA GLU A 20 4.48 7.96 -9.22
C GLU A 20 3.78 6.59 -9.31
N MET A 21 4.52 5.51 -9.04
CA MET A 21 4.00 4.16 -9.12
C MET A 21 2.88 3.90 -8.12
N VAL A 22 3.00 4.39 -6.88
CA VAL A 22 1.98 4.18 -5.84
C VAL A 22 0.73 5.02 -6.05
N GLN A 23 0.84 6.14 -6.77
CA GLN A 23 -0.31 6.97 -7.13
C GLN A 23 -1.05 6.46 -8.37
N ASN A 24 -0.41 5.65 -9.20
CA ASN A 24 -1.00 5.12 -10.42
C ASN A 24 -2.13 4.10 -10.13
N ASP A 25 -3.32 4.37 -10.66
CA ASP A 25 -4.50 3.53 -10.38
C ASP A 25 -4.41 2.13 -11.00
N GLN A 26 -3.73 1.95 -12.13
CA GLN A 26 -3.53 0.62 -12.72
C GLN A 26 -2.62 -0.24 -11.82
N VAL A 27 -1.64 0.36 -11.16
CA VAL A 27 -0.79 -0.35 -10.18
C VAL A 27 -1.61 -0.74 -8.96
N LYS A 28 -2.43 0.17 -8.42
CA LYS A 28 -3.33 -0.13 -7.30
C LYS A 28 -4.30 -1.25 -7.66
N GLU A 29 -4.91 -1.20 -8.85
CA GLU A 29 -5.82 -2.23 -9.35
C GLU A 29 -5.10 -3.57 -9.48
N ARG A 30 -3.88 -3.60 -10.03
CA ARG A 30 -3.10 -4.84 -10.13
C ARG A 30 -2.84 -5.48 -8.77
N ILE A 31 -2.55 -4.68 -7.74
CA ILE A 31 -2.37 -5.20 -6.38
C ILE A 31 -3.72 -5.64 -5.81
N MET A 32 -4.77 -4.87 -6.02
CA MET A 32 -6.13 -5.20 -5.57
C MET A 32 -6.64 -6.51 -6.17
N GLN A 33 -6.27 -6.87 -7.40
CA GLN A 33 -6.59 -8.19 -7.99
C GLN A 33 -6.03 -9.35 -7.15
N GLU A 34 -4.82 -9.21 -6.62
CA GLU A 34 -4.21 -10.22 -5.76
C GLU A 34 -4.91 -10.26 -4.38
N VAL A 35 -5.21 -9.08 -3.84
CA VAL A 35 -5.98 -8.95 -2.59
C VAL A 35 -7.35 -9.61 -2.75
N GLU A 36 -8.03 -9.41 -3.88
CA GLU A 36 -9.36 -9.99 -4.11
C GLU A 36 -9.29 -11.51 -4.27
N ARG A 37 -8.25 -12.03 -4.92
CA ARG A 37 -7.99 -13.48 -4.98
C ARG A 37 -7.86 -14.08 -3.58
N ILE A 38 -7.23 -13.38 -2.65
CA ILE A 38 -7.12 -13.82 -1.25
C ILE A 38 -8.43 -13.61 -0.49
N ASN A 39 -9.12 -12.47 -0.67
CA ASN A 39 -10.43 -12.17 -0.07
C ASN A 39 -11.49 -13.26 -0.31
N GLN A 40 -11.38 -14.02 -1.40
CA GLN A 40 -12.27 -15.17 -1.69
C GLN A 40 -12.29 -16.21 -0.56
N HIS A 41 -11.22 -16.31 0.23
CA HIS A 41 -11.08 -17.26 1.35
C HIS A 41 -11.62 -16.72 2.68
N PHE A 42 -12.08 -15.47 2.72
CA PHE A 42 -12.50 -14.77 3.94
C PHE A 42 -13.98 -14.41 3.92
N GLY A 43 -14.58 -14.33 5.11
CA GLY A 43 -15.96 -13.87 5.28
C GLY A 43 -16.12 -12.42 4.82
N LYS A 44 -17.32 -12.02 4.39
CA LYS A 44 -17.57 -10.67 3.83
C LYS A 44 -17.08 -9.53 4.72
N TRP A 45 -17.08 -9.71 6.04
CA TRP A 45 -16.67 -8.71 7.03
C TRP A 45 -15.15 -8.65 7.26
N GLU A 46 -14.40 -9.69 6.87
CA GLU A 46 -12.94 -9.79 6.99
C GLU A 46 -12.20 -9.31 5.74
N ARG A 47 -12.93 -9.13 4.63
CA ARG A 47 -12.34 -8.75 3.34
C ARG A 47 -11.82 -7.32 3.35
N VAL A 48 -10.66 -7.13 2.74
CA VAL A 48 -10.10 -5.81 2.47
C VAL A 48 -10.91 -5.15 1.36
N LYS A 49 -11.50 -3.99 1.66
CA LYS A 49 -12.36 -3.25 0.70
C LYS A 49 -11.62 -2.15 -0.06
N GLN A 50 -10.59 -1.58 0.55
CA GLN A 50 -9.83 -0.47 0.00
C GLN A 50 -8.37 -0.59 0.44
N ILE A 51 -7.46 -0.24 -0.46
CA ILE A 51 -6.03 -0.21 -0.21
C ILE A 51 -5.45 1.16 -0.59
N GLN A 52 -4.35 1.51 0.05
CA GLN A 52 -3.45 2.57 -0.36
C GLN A 52 -2.02 2.03 -0.29
N LEU A 53 -1.12 2.60 -1.08
CA LEU A 53 0.25 2.13 -1.20
C LEU A 53 1.20 3.22 -0.67
N THR A 54 2.19 2.82 0.13
CA THR A 54 3.25 3.72 0.59
C THR A 54 4.44 3.64 -0.38
N PRO A 55 5.07 4.76 -0.74
CA PRO A 55 6.23 4.76 -1.64
C PRO A 55 7.50 4.20 -0.96
N ASP A 56 7.55 4.28 0.37
CA ASP A 56 8.69 3.88 1.17
C ASP A 56 8.68 2.39 1.52
N GLN A 57 9.89 1.83 1.59
CA GLN A 57 10.10 0.51 2.19
C GLN A 57 10.07 0.63 3.72
N TRP A 58 9.22 -0.16 4.37
CA TRP A 58 9.15 -0.18 5.83
C TRP A 58 10.38 -0.83 6.44
N SER A 59 10.99 -0.13 7.38
CA SER A 59 12.19 -0.57 8.10
C SER A 59 12.11 -0.24 9.60
N VAL A 60 12.99 -0.86 10.39
CA VAL A 60 13.14 -0.55 11.82
C VAL A 60 13.72 0.84 12.02
N ASP A 61 14.76 1.19 11.24
CA ASP A 61 15.49 2.46 11.34
C ASP A 61 14.61 3.66 11.02
N ALA A 62 13.77 3.55 9.99
CA ALA A 62 12.81 4.59 9.64
C ALA A 62 11.58 4.60 10.57
N GLY A 63 11.55 3.75 11.61
CA GLY A 63 10.51 3.79 12.64
C GLY A 63 9.16 3.20 12.23
N HIS A 64 9.06 2.55 11.07
CA HIS A 64 7.87 1.84 10.62
C HIS A 64 7.67 0.53 11.40
N LEU A 65 8.77 -0.15 11.72
CA LEU A 65 8.78 -1.46 12.35
C LEU A 65 9.37 -1.41 13.76
N THR A 66 8.96 -2.36 14.60
CA THR A 66 9.65 -2.72 15.83
C THR A 66 10.90 -3.54 15.52
N PRO A 67 11.87 -3.67 16.45
CA PRO A 67 13.00 -4.58 16.27
C PRO A 67 12.59 -6.04 16.00
N LYS A 68 11.38 -6.44 16.43
CA LYS A 68 10.76 -7.75 16.15
C LYS A 68 9.96 -7.78 14.83
N LEU A 69 10.12 -6.78 13.96
CA LEU A 69 9.44 -6.63 12.66
C LEU A 69 7.91 -6.46 12.70
N SER A 70 7.31 -6.29 13.89
CA SER A 70 5.89 -5.90 13.99
C SER A 70 5.68 -4.41 13.68
N LEU A 71 4.49 -4.06 13.16
CA LEU A 71 4.19 -2.70 12.69
C LEU A 71 4.02 -1.69 13.84
N LYS A 72 4.70 -0.54 13.77
CA LYS A 72 4.44 0.62 14.62
C LYS A 72 3.34 1.48 14.00
N ARG A 73 2.09 1.02 14.12
CA ARG A 73 0.91 1.65 13.48
C ARG A 73 0.80 3.17 13.73
N ARG A 74 1.10 3.64 14.94
CA ARG A 74 1.07 5.08 15.28
C ARG A 74 2.02 5.88 14.38
N ASN A 75 3.25 5.39 14.22
CA ASN A 75 4.27 6.05 13.42
C ASN A 75 3.90 6.03 11.94
N ILE A 76 3.52 4.85 11.42
CA ILE A 76 3.13 4.70 10.01
C ILE A 76 1.97 5.65 9.66
N ILE A 77 0.93 5.71 10.49
CA ILE A 77 -0.22 6.58 10.20
C ILE A 77 0.18 8.07 10.26
N ALA A 78 1.03 8.46 11.21
CA ALA A 78 1.51 9.84 11.31
C ALA A 78 2.37 10.25 10.10
N MET A 79 3.08 9.31 9.47
CA MET A 79 3.86 9.55 8.25
C MET A 79 2.99 9.70 6.99
N TYR A 80 1.81 9.08 6.97
CA TYR A 80 0.92 9.07 5.79
C TYR A 80 -0.51 9.50 6.11
N PRO A 81 -0.72 10.74 6.61
CA PRO A 81 -2.05 11.21 7.01
C PRO A 81 -3.03 11.26 5.84
N GLU A 82 -2.58 11.65 4.64
CA GLU A 82 -3.43 11.70 3.45
C GLU A 82 -3.87 10.31 2.97
N LEU A 83 -2.99 9.31 3.03
CA LEU A 83 -3.37 7.93 2.68
C LEU A 83 -4.42 7.39 3.67
N TYR A 84 -4.26 7.69 4.97
CA TYR A 84 -5.26 7.34 5.97
C TYR A 84 -6.60 8.02 5.70
N LYS A 85 -6.58 9.33 5.45
CA LYS A 85 -7.77 10.12 5.14
C LYS A 85 -8.48 9.61 3.89
N ASN A 86 -7.76 9.20 2.86
CA ASN A 86 -8.34 8.63 1.65
C ASN A 86 -9.08 7.30 1.92
N ILE A 87 -8.66 6.51 2.92
CA ILE A 87 -9.33 5.26 3.30
C ILE A 87 -10.56 5.53 4.18
N TYR A 88 -10.45 6.41 5.16
CA TYR A 88 -11.46 6.55 6.22
C TYR A 88 -12.30 7.82 6.16
N GLY A 89 -11.99 8.75 5.26
CA GLY A 89 -12.69 10.02 5.11
C GLY A 89 -12.40 11.06 6.21
N HIS A 90 -11.50 10.77 7.15
CA HIS A 90 -11.12 11.67 8.24
C HIS A 90 -9.62 11.51 8.59
N THR A 91 -9.05 12.54 9.21
CA THR A 91 -7.70 12.48 9.77
C THR A 91 -7.72 11.75 11.11
N LYS A 92 -6.66 11.01 11.41
CA LYS A 92 -6.49 10.40 12.73
C LYS A 92 -6.08 11.46 13.74
N GLU A 93 -6.88 11.66 14.78
CA GLU A 93 -6.59 12.53 15.93
C GLU A 93 -5.37 12.06 16.74
#